data_AF-C3XSF6-F1
#
_entry.id   AF-C3XSF6-F1
#
_cell.length_a   1.000
_cell.length_b   1.000
_cell.length_c   1.000
_cell.angle_alpha   90.00
_cell.angle_beta   90.00
_cell.angle_gamma   90.00
#
_symmetry.space_group_name_H-M   'P 1'
#
loop_
_entity.id
_entity.type
_entity.pdbx_description
1 polymer ?
#
loop_
_entity_poly.entity_id
_entity_poly.type
_entity_poly.pdbx_seq_one_letter_code
_entity_poly.pdbx_strand_id
1 'polypeptide(L)'
;MASKTSTWNTKADLVPLEKDKAKELRARISKIKQAEVLRPGAVFVGHIPHGFFEPQVKRFFSQFGTVSRVRLARSKKTGGPKGYGYIEFECEEVAKVVAETMNNYLMFEKLLKCEFIPTERLHPKTFRGSNRKFLKPTRRSTAIRKHNKPKDAAATLQSAMRLVSKNLGRKRKYAALGLNYDFSGYDDMAKKAKLQAASIV
;
A
#
# COMPACT_ATOMS: atom_id res chain seq x y z
N MET A 1 -12.40 -65.81 29.79
CA MET A 1 -11.58 -64.57 29.69
C MET A 1 -12.43 -63.51 29.01
N ALA A 2 -13.05 -62.60 29.75
CA ALA A 2 -13.84 -61.50 29.19
C ALA A 2 -13.11 -60.18 29.47
N SER A 3 -12.56 -59.57 28.43
CA SER A 3 -11.85 -58.30 28.47
C SER A 3 -12.86 -57.15 28.60
N LYS A 4 -12.79 -56.40 29.71
CA LYS A 4 -13.54 -55.15 29.88
C LYS A 4 -12.87 -54.07 29.02
N THR A 5 -13.49 -53.67 27.91
CA THR A 5 -13.07 -52.49 27.14
C THR A 5 -13.66 -51.24 27.78
N SER A 6 -12.81 -50.37 28.35
CA SER A 6 -13.24 -49.07 28.87
C SER A 6 -13.54 -48.11 27.73
N THR A 7 -14.81 -47.81 27.52
CA THR A 7 -15.28 -46.78 26.59
C THR A 7 -15.26 -45.42 27.30
N TRP A 8 -14.21 -44.65 27.09
CA TRP A 8 -14.16 -43.25 27.56
C TRP A 8 -15.04 -42.39 26.65
N ASN A 9 -16.02 -41.67 27.22
CA ASN A 9 -16.89 -40.76 26.49
C ASN A 9 -16.31 -39.35 26.54
N THR A 10 -15.52 -39.02 25.51
CA THR A 10 -14.65 -37.84 25.41
C THR A 10 -15.33 -36.47 25.62
N LYS A 11 -16.67 -36.38 25.60
CA LYS A 11 -17.39 -35.13 25.88
C LYS A 11 -18.00 -35.05 27.28
N ALA A 12 -18.30 -36.18 27.92
CA ALA A 12 -18.97 -36.21 29.22
C ALA A 12 -17.99 -36.04 30.39
N ASP A 13 -16.73 -36.45 30.20
CA ASP A 13 -15.69 -36.43 31.24
C ASP A 13 -14.90 -35.09 31.30
N LEU A 14 -15.24 -34.12 30.46
CA LEU A 14 -14.62 -32.79 30.45
C LEU A 14 -15.26 -31.91 31.53
N VAL A 15 -14.68 -31.91 32.73
CA VAL A 15 -15.02 -30.95 33.78
C VAL A 15 -14.66 -29.53 33.30
N PRO A 16 -15.61 -28.58 33.24
CA PRO A 16 -15.32 -27.21 32.86
C PRO A 16 -14.28 -26.62 33.82
N LEU A 17 -13.17 -26.13 33.27
CA LEU A 17 -12.15 -25.46 34.07
C LEU A 17 -12.80 -24.28 34.83
N GLU A 18 -12.63 -24.23 36.16
CA GLU A 18 -13.09 -23.12 36.99
C GLU A 18 -12.64 -21.79 36.38
N LYS A 19 -13.52 -20.79 36.40
CA LYS A 19 -13.34 -19.52 35.66
C LYS A 19 -12.01 -18.84 35.99
N ASP A 20 -11.53 -18.97 37.23
CA ASP A 20 -10.27 -18.37 37.69
C ASP A 20 -9.03 -19.11 37.15
N LYS A 21 -9.03 -20.45 37.16
CA LYS A 21 -7.99 -21.27 36.53
C LYS A 21 -7.95 -21.06 35.01
N ALA A 22 -9.11 -20.90 34.38
CA ALA A 22 -9.20 -20.59 32.95
C ALA A 22 -8.60 -19.21 32.62
N LYS A 23 -8.80 -18.23 33.51
CA LYS A 23 -8.25 -16.88 33.37
C LYS A 23 -6.73 -16.87 33.56
N GLU A 24 -6.23 -17.61 34.53
CA GLU A 24 -4.79 -17.76 34.78
C GLU A 24 -4.09 -18.53 33.64
N LEU A 25 -4.69 -19.61 33.15
CA LEU A 25 -4.18 -20.36 32.00
C LEU A 25 -4.13 -19.47 30.75
N ARG A 26 -5.17 -18.67 30.50
CA ARG A 26 -5.19 -17.69 29.39
C ARG A 26 -4.10 -16.63 29.56
N ALA A 27 -3.86 -16.14 30.78
CA ALA A 27 -2.81 -15.16 31.07
C ALA A 27 -1.40 -15.75 30.91
N ARG A 28 -1.19 -17.03 31.28
CA ARG A 28 0.04 -17.77 31.01
C ARG A 28 0.27 -17.96 29.51
N ILE A 29 -0.76 -18.40 28.77
CA ILE A 29 -0.70 -18.54 27.32
C ILE A 29 -0.40 -17.20 26.63
N SER A 30 -1.00 -16.10 27.10
CA SER A 30 -0.71 -14.77 26.54
C SER A 30 0.71 -14.30 26.88
N LYS A 31 1.23 -14.61 28.07
CA LYS A 31 2.62 -14.30 28.45
C LYS A 31 3.63 -15.12 27.64
N ILE A 32 3.37 -16.40 27.39
CA ILE A 32 4.22 -17.24 26.54
C ILE A 32 4.22 -16.71 25.10
N LYS A 33 3.05 -16.37 24.56
CA LYS A 33 2.92 -15.71 23.25
C LYS A 33 3.62 -14.34 23.17
N GLN A 34 3.72 -13.63 24.29
CA GLN A 34 4.44 -12.35 24.37
C GLN A 34 5.93 -12.51 24.66
N ALA A 35 6.41 -13.64 25.16
CA ALA A 35 7.83 -13.88 25.38
C ALA A 35 8.55 -14.28 24.07
N GLU A 36 7.84 -15.00 23.18
CA GLU A 36 8.22 -15.15 21.78
C GLU A 36 7.75 -13.93 20.96
N VAL A 37 8.19 -12.70 21.27
CA VAL A 37 7.90 -11.56 20.37
C VAL A 37 8.64 -11.79 19.06
N LEU A 38 7.96 -12.44 18.12
CA LEU A 38 8.42 -12.64 16.77
C LEU A 38 8.59 -11.26 16.13
N ARG A 39 9.85 -10.85 15.95
CA ARG A 39 10.17 -9.63 15.21
C ARG A 39 9.84 -9.88 13.74
N PRO A 40 9.07 -9.01 13.08
CA PRO A 40 8.78 -9.19 11.66
C PRO A 40 10.06 -9.00 10.83
N GLY A 41 10.25 -9.88 9.85
CA GLY A 41 11.38 -9.82 8.93
C GLY A 41 10.90 -9.55 7.51
N ALA A 42 11.58 -8.64 6.81
CA ALA A 42 11.30 -8.35 5.41
C ALA A 42 12.31 -9.02 4.47
N VAL A 43 11.83 -9.58 3.37
CA VAL A 43 12.63 -10.17 2.30
C VAL A 43 12.36 -9.40 1.02
N PHE A 44 13.43 -8.98 0.35
CA PHE A 44 13.39 -8.50 -1.02
C PHE A 44 13.41 -9.69 -1.97
N VAL A 45 12.50 -9.68 -2.94
CA VAL A 45 12.44 -10.67 -4.01
C VAL A 45 12.50 -9.95 -5.35
N GLY A 46 13.57 -10.19 -6.09
CA GLY A 46 13.84 -9.68 -7.42
C GLY A 46 13.72 -10.75 -8.51
N HIS A 47 13.74 -10.31 -9.76
CA HIS A 47 13.61 -11.13 -10.98
C HIS A 47 12.33 -11.97 -11.05
N ILE A 48 11.25 -11.48 -10.47
CA ILE A 48 9.97 -12.19 -10.44
C ILE A 48 9.43 -12.37 -11.88
N PRO A 49 9.12 -13.61 -12.29
CA PRO A 49 8.52 -13.92 -13.60
C PRO A 49 7.19 -13.20 -13.84
N HIS A 50 6.89 -12.93 -15.11
CA HIS A 50 5.61 -12.30 -15.46
C HIS A 50 4.45 -13.28 -15.18
N GLY A 51 3.37 -12.78 -14.59
CA GLY A 51 2.21 -13.62 -14.18
C GLY A 51 2.27 -14.07 -12.71
N PHE A 52 3.42 -13.94 -12.06
CA PHE A 52 3.56 -14.24 -10.63
C PHE A 52 3.19 -13.00 -9.79
N PHE A 53 1.90 -12.83 -9.52
CA PHE A 53 1.37 -11.68 -8.80
C PHE A 53 1.29 -11.90 -7.29
N GLU A 54 0.87 -10.87 -6.54
CA GLU A 54 0.79 -10.86 -5.08
C GLU A 54 0.11 -12.10 -4.47
N PRO A 55 -1.03 -12.63 -4.98
CA PRO A 55 -1.64 -13.82 -4.38
C PRO A 55 -0.82 -15.10 -4.64
N GLN A 56 -0.19 -15.24 -5.81
CA GLN A 56 0.67 -16.38 -6.11
C GLN A 56 1.94 -16.35 -5.26
N VAL A 57 2.57 -15.18 -5.15
CA VAL A 57 3.72 -14.94 -4.27
C VAL A 57 3.35 -15.28 -2.83
N LYS A 58 2.22 -14.77 -2.32
CA LYS A 58 1.78 -15.05 -0.95
C LYS A 58 1.59 -16.55 -0.73
N ARG A 59 0.93 -17.26 -1.65
CA ARG A 59 0.68 -18.71 -1.54
C ARG A 59 1.97 -19.53 -1.58
N PHE A 60 2.91 -19.16 -2.45
CA PHE A 60 4.19 -19.85 -2.57
C PHE A 60 5.05 -19.67 -1.31
N PHE A 61 5.24 -18.43 -0.86
CA PHE A 61 6.06 -18.15 0.32
C PHE A 61 5.39 -18.53 1.64
N SER A 62 4.07 -18.77 1.65
CA SER A 62 3.36 -19.29 2.82
C SER A 62 3.80 -20.70 3.24
N GLN A 63 4.55 -21.42 2.39
CA GLN A 63 5.10 -22.74 2.72
C GLN A 63 6.26 -22.66 3.73
N PHE A 64 7.01 -21.55 3.73
CA PHE A 64 8.13 -21.34 4.66
C PHE A 64 7.69 -20.77 6.00
N GLY A 65 6.53 -20.09 6.05
CA GLY A 65 5.96 -19.55 7.28
C GLY A 65 4.82 -18.56 7.03
N THR A 66 4.31 -17.96 8.11
CA THR A 66 3.20 -17.01 8.05
C THR A 66 3.63 -15.70 7.39
N VAL A 67 3.06 -15.41 6.22
CA VAL A 67 3.31 -14.16 5.49
C VAL A 67 2.33 -13.09 5.95
N SER A 68 2.84 -12.06 6.61
CA SER A 68 2.09 -10.90 7.10
C SER A 68 1.66 -9.99 5.93
N ARG A 69 2.63 -9.49 5.15
CA ARG A 69 2.37 -8.54 4.05
C ARG A 69 3.16 -8.88 2.81
N VAL A 70 2.53 -8.71 1.65
CA VAL A 70 3.20 -8.84 0.34
C VAL A 70 2.98 -7.57 -0.46
N ARG A 71 4.05 -7.05 -1.04
CA ARG A 71 3.98 -5.90 -1.94
C ARG A 71 4.88 -6.08 -3.15
N LEU A 72 4.28 -6.27 -4.31
CA LEU A 72 5.01 -6.20 -5.58
C LEU A 72 5.12 -4.76 -6.09
N ALA A 73 6.30 -4.41 -6.58
CA ALA A 73 6.55 -3.13 -7.19
C ALA A 73 5.94 -3.09 -8.60
N ARG A 74 5.16 -2.04 -8.86
CA ARG A 74 4.46 -1.83 -10.13
C ARG A 74 4.68 -0.41 -10.64
N SER A 75 4.60 -0.23 -11.95
CA SER A 75 4.66 1.10 -12.57
C SER A 75 3.43 1.93 -12.19
N LYS A 76 3.65 3.17 -11.75
CA LYS A 76 2.55 4.11 -11.42
C LYS A 76 1.81 4.63 -12.66
N LYS A 77 2.40 4.49 -13.86
CA LYS A 77 1.81 4.97 -15.13
C LYS A 77 1.03 3.86 -15.83
N THR A 78 1.64 2.69 -16.02
CA THR A 78 1.05 1.57 -16.78
C THR A 78 0.43 0.51 -15.89
N GLY A 79 0.78 0.47 -14.60
CA GLY A 79 0.37 -0.60 -13.69
C GLY A 79 1.05 -1.95 -13.93
N GLY A 80 1.99 -2.02 -14.88
CA GLY A 80 2.78 -3.22 -15.17
C GLY A 80 3.72 -3.60 -14.01
N PRO A 81 4.06 -4.89 -13.85
CA PRO A 81 5.01 -5.35 -12.85
C PRO A 81 6.42 -4.83 -13.16
N LYS A 82 7.19 -4.48 -12.11
CA LYS A 82 8.60 -4.11 -12.25
C LYS A 82 9.56 -5.31 -12.09
N GLY A 83 9.04 -6.49 -11.75
CA GLY A 83 9.84 -7.70 -11.55
C GLY A 83 10.52 -7.79 -10.18
N TYR A 84 10.10 -7.00 -9.19
CA TYR A 84 10.58 -7.13 -7.82
C TYR A 84 9.48 -6.78 -6.81
N GLY A 85 9.68 -7.15 -5.55
CA GLY A 85 8.77 -6.86 -4.45
C GLY A 85 9.38 -7.12 -3.09
N TYR A 86 8.57 -6.89 -2.06
CA TYR A 86 8.92 -7.11 -0.67
C TYR A 86 7.87 -8.00 -0.01
N ILE A 87 8.34 -8.90 0.84
CA ILE A 87 7.54 -9.86 1.59
C ILE A 87 7.89 -9.67 3.06
N GLU A 88 6.89 -9.45 3.91
CA GLU A 88 7.04 -9.37 5.37
C GLU A 88 6.54 -10.68 5.98
N PHE A 89 7.44 -11.40 6.64
CA PHE A 89 7.11 -12.56 7.46
C PHE A 89 6.86 -12.14 8.91
N GLU A 90 6.08 -12.94 9.63
CA GLU A 90 5.86 -12.75 11.06
C GLU A 90 7.15 -12.96 11.87
N CYS A 91 8.02 -13.87 11.43
CA CYS A 91 9.30 -14.20 12.08
C CYS A 91 10.50 -13.74 11.24
N GLU A 92 11.45 -13.05 11.87
CA GLU A 92 12.71 -12.63 11.25
C GLU A 92 13.60 -13.81 10.83
N GLU A 93 13.61 -14.87 11.64
CA GLU A 93 14.41 -16.07 11.36
C GLU A 93 13.97 -16.75 10.06
N VAL A 94 12.65 -16.88 9.86
CA VAL A 94 12.06 -17.40 8.61
C VAL A 94 12.49 -16.54 7.43
N ALA A 95 12.50 -15.20 7.59
CA ALA A 95 12.93 -14.30 6.53
C ALA A 95 14.41 -14.50 6.14
N LYS A 96 15.30 -14.78 7.11
CA LYS A 96 16.72 -15.07 6.84
C LYS A 96 16.90 -16.39 6.10
N VAL A 97 16.24 -17.45 6.57
CA VAL A 97 16.28 -18.77 5.91
C VAL A 97 15.73 -18.69 4.49
N VAL A 98 14.63 -17.98 4.27
CA VAL A 98 14.07 -17.77 2.93
C VAL A 98 15.03 -17.00 2.04
N ALA A 99 15.69 -15.97 2.57
CA ALA A 99 16.67 -15.20 1.79
C ALA A 99 17.84 -16.08 1.33
N GLU A 100 18.35 -16.96 2.17
CA GLU A 100 19.46 -17.86 1.84
C GLU A 100 19.04 -18.98 0.88
N THR A 101 17.93 -19.66 1.18
CA THR A 101 17.47 -20.83 0.43
C THR A 101 16.90 -20.51 -0.95
N MET A 102 16.23 -19.37 -1.09
CA MET A 102 15.56 -18.98 -2.35
C MET A 102 16.40 -18.06 -3.23
N ASN A 103 17.60 -17.67 -2.78
CA ASN A 103 18.49 -16.88 -3.63
C ASN A 103 19.06 -17.74 -4.76
N ASN A 104 19.01 -17.21 -5.98
CA ASN A 104 19.33 -17.92 -7.23
C ASN A 104 18.45 -19.15 -7.50
N TYR A 105 17.24 -19.20 -6.95
CA TYR A 105 16.27 -20.23 -7.32
C TYR A 105 15.75 -20.01 -8.75
N LEU A 106 15.83 -21.04 -9.59
CA LEU A 106 15.31 -20.99 -10.95
C LEU A 106 13.79 -21.11 -10.95
N MET A 107 13.11 -20.00 -11.24
CA MET A 107 11.66 -19.94 -11.36
C MET A 107 11.26 -19.57 -12.78
N PHE A 108 10.68 -20.54 -13.51
CA PHE A 108 10.50 -20.47 -14.97
C PHE A 108 11.85 -20.18 -15.64
N GLU A 109 11.98 -19.08 -16.39
CA GLU A 109 13.20 -18.71 -17.12
C GLU A 109 14.09 -17.72 -16.33
N LYS A 110 13.80 -17.48 -15.04
CA LYS A 110 14.50 -16.45 -14.26
C LYS A 110 15.01 -16.98 -12.93
N LEU A 111 16.24 -16.61 -12.61
CA LEU A 111 16.83 -16.82 -11.29
C LEU A 111 16.33 -15.73 -10.34
N LEU A 112 15.58 -16.12 -9.32
CA LEU A 112 15.11 -15.22 -8.29
C LEU A 112 16.29 -14.66 -7.49
N LYS A 113 16.24 -13.36 -7.21
CA LYS A 113 17.17 -12.72 -6.27
C LYS A 113 16.45 -12.52 -4.94
N CYS A 114 16.88 -13.20 -3.89
CA CYS A 114 16.28 -13.08 -2.57
C CYS A 114 17.30 -12.48 -1.61
N GLU A 115 16.93 -11.45 -0.87
CA GLU A 115 17.82 -10.78 0.08
C GLU A 115 17.04 -10.38 1.34
N PHE A 116 17.60 -10.68 2.51
CA PHE A 116 17.03 -10.26 3.77
C PHE A 116 17.25 -8.76 3.96
N ILE A 117 16.17 -8.03 4.27
CA ILE A 117 16.23 -6.60 4.54
C ILE A 117 15.80 -6.35 5.98
N PRO A 118 16.68 -5.83 6.84
CA PRO A 118 16.29 -5.39 8.17
C PRO A 118 15.30 -4.23 8.07
N THR A 119 14.33 -4.19 8.99
CA THR A 119 13.20 -3.24 8.98
C THR A 119 13.66 -1.77 8.95
N GLU A 120 14.84 -1.46 9.48
CA GLU A 120 15.44 -0.11 9.47
C GLU A 120 15.80 0.39 8.07
N ARG A 121 16.29 -0.50 7.20
CA ARG A 121 16.62 -0.16 5.80
C ARG A 121 15.37 -0.10 4.92
N LEU A 122 14.26 -0.65 5.40
CA LEU A 122 13.03 -0.66 4.66
C LEU A 122 12.31 0.68 4.79
N HIS A 123 11.97 1.29 3.65
CA HIS A 123 11.23 2.56 3.68
C HIS A 123 9.86 2.37 4.38
N PRO A 124 9.44 3.28 5.28
CA PRO A 124 8.22 3.10 6.09
C PRO A 124 6.93 2.91 5.28
N LYS A 125 6.87 3.48 4.07
CA LYS A 125 5.69 3.38 3.18
C LYS A 125 5.73 2.20 2.21
N THR A 126 6.66 1.25 2.36
CA THR A 126 6.81 0.11 1.43
C THR A 126 5.54 -0.73 1.37
N PHE A 127 4.99 -1.11 2.52
CA PHE A 127 3.76 -1.91 2.61
C PHE A 127 2.47 -1.09 2.53
N ARG A 128 2.52 0.20 2.17
CA ARG A 128 1.33 1.04 2.10
C ARG A 128 0.36 0.51 1.04
N GLY A 129 -0.78 -0.01 1.51
CA GLY A 129 -1.81 -0.56 0.66
C GLY A 129 -1.50 -1.96 0.13
N SER A 130 -0.73 -2.77 0.87
CA SER A 130 -0.59 -4.22 0.62
C SER A 130 -1.92 -4.97 0.75
N ASN A 131 -2.82 -4.50 1.62
CA ASN A 131 -4.08 -5.19 1.94
C ASN A 131 -5.18 -5.02 0.88
N ARG A 132 -4.92 -4.27 -0.20
CA ARG A 132 -5.87 -4.03 -1.29
C ARG A 132 -5.32 -4.55 -2.60
N LYS A 133 -6.20 -5.10 -3.45
CA LYS A 133 -5.85 -5.48 -4.81
C LYS A 133 -5.38 -4.25 -5.59
N PHE A 134 -4.26 -4.38 -6.29
CA PHE A 134 -3.77 -3.30 -7.15
C PHE A 134 -4.68 -3.16 -8.38
N LEU A 135 -5.19 -1.95 -8.61
CA LEU A 135 -5.94 -1.58 -9.81
C LEU A 135 -5.04 -0.77 -10.73
N LYS A 136 -5.00 -1.14 -12.02
CA LYS A 136 -4.24 -0.38 -13.03
C LYS A 136 -4.84 1.03 -13.14
N PRO A 137 -4.02 2.09 -13.12
CA PRO A 137 -4.51 3.45 -13.30
C PRO A 137 -5.09 3.60 -14.71
N THR A 138 -6.33 4.06 -14.81
CA THR A 138 -6.98 4.34 -16.11
C THR A 138 -6.62 5.74 -16.59
N ARG A 139 -6.77 5.99 -17.90
CA ARG A 139 -6.62 7.34 -18.47
C ARG A 139 -7.56 8.32 -17.76
N ARG A 140 -8.83 7.92 -17.54
CA ARG A 140 -9.83 8.70 -16.81
C ARG A 140 -9.40 9.01 -15.38
N SER A 141 -9.02 8.01 -14.58
CA SER A 141 -8.61 8.25 -13.18
C SER A 141 -7.38 9.14 -13.09
N THR A 142 -6.45 9.01 -14.04
CA THR A 142 -5.24 9.82 -14.10
C THR A 142 -5.54 11.27 -14.47
N ALA A 143 -6.46 11.50 -15.41
CA ALA A 143 -6.92 12.84 -15.78
C ALA A 143 -7.64 13.52 -14.62
N ILE A 144 -8.58 12.83 -13.95
CA ILE A 144 -9.30 13.34 -12.78
C ILE A 144 -8.30 13.79 -11.70
N ARG A 145 -7.33 12.94 -11.36
CA ARG A 145 -6.32 13.29 -10.34
C ARG A 145 -5.45 14.49 -10.74
N LYS A 146 -5.15 14.67 -12.02
CA LYS A 146 -4.37 15.82 -12.51
C LYS A 146 -5.18 17.11 -12.47
N HIS A 147 -6.44 17.08 -12.90
CA HIS A 147 -7.32 18.26 -12.91
C HIS A 147 -7.73 18.68 -11.51
N ASN A 148 -8.01 17.72 -10.63
CA ASN A 148 -8.43 17.97 -9.25
C ASN A 148 -7.25 18.15 -8.29
N LYS A 149 -6.00 18.14 -8.79
CA LYS A 149 -4.83 18.38 -7.93
C LYS A 149 -4.96 19.79 -7.35
N PRO A 150 -4.92 19.97 -6.01
CA PRO A 150 -4.97 21.30 -5.41
C PRO A 150 -3.81 22.13 -5.93
N LYS A 151 -4.10 23.39 -6.26
CA LYS A 151 -3.09 24.36 -6.69
C LYS A 151 -2.61 25.13 -5.47
N ASP A 152 -1.32 25.43 -5.46
CA ASP A 152 -0.73 26.35 -4.50
C ASP A 152 -1.24 27.79 -4.72
N ALA A 153 -1.13 28.66 -3.73
CA ALA A 153 -1.60 30.05 -3.80
C ALA A 153 -0.91 30.83 -4.94
N ALA A 154 0.41 30.68 -5.09
CA ALA A 154 1.17 31.28 -6.18
C ALA A 154 0.70 30.77 -7.56
N ALA A 155 0.48 29.46 -7.70
CA ALA A 155 -0.03 28.86 -8.93
C ALA A 155 -1.47 29.30 -9.25
N THR A 156 -2.28 29.56 -8.22
CA THR A 156 -3.65 30.07 -8.35
C THR A 156 -3.64 31.51 -8.85
N LEU A 157 -2.76 32.36 -8.32
CA LEU A 157 -2.53 33.72 -8.79
C LEU A 157 -2.07 33.77 -10.24
N GLN A 158 -1.06 32.98 -10.62
CA GLN A 158 -0.60 32.89 -12.02
C GLN A 158 -1.73 32.45 -12.96
N SER A 159 -2.54 31.47 -12.53
CA SER A 159 -3.70 31.01 -13.30
C SER A 159 -4.75 32.12 -13.46
N ALA A 160 -5.00 32.91 -12.42
CA ALA A 160 -5.96 34.01 -12.44
C ALA A 160 -5.48 35.17 -13.33
N MET A 161 -4.21 35.57 -13.22
CA MET A 161 -3.61 36.59 -14.09
C MET A 161 -3.66 36.18 -15.57
N ARG A 162 -3.38 34.90 -15.87
CA ARG A 162 -3.51 34.37 -17.23
C ARG A 162 -4.94 34.46 -17.77
N LEU A 163 -5.94 34.25 -16.91
CA LEU A 163 -7.35 34.39 -17.28
C LEU A 163 -7.70 35.85 -17.59
N VAL A 164 -7.23 36.81 -16.78
CA VAL A 164 -7.40 38.25 -17.03
C VAL A 164 -6.81 38.65 -18.37
N SER A 165 -5.57 38.27 -18.68
CA SER A 165 -4.94 38.56 -19.97
C SER A 165 -5.72 37.96 -21.16
N LYS A 166 -6.19 36.71 -21.02
CA LYS A 166 -7.04 36.08 -22.04
C LYS A 166 -8.39 36.78 -22.20
N ASN A 167 -8.97 37.26 -21.11
CA ASN A 167 -10.23 38.01 -21.13
C ASN A 167 -10.08 39.33 -21.88
N LEU A 168 -8.99 40.08 -21.64
CA LEU A 168 -8.69 41.30 -22.36
C LEU A 168 -8.59 41.06 -23.88
N GLY A 169 -7.91 39.98 -24.28
CA GLY A 169 -7.84 39.57 -25.69
C GLY A 169 -9.21 39.24 -26.29
N ARG A 170 -10.09 38.59 -25.53
CA ARG A 170 -11.49 38.34 -25.96
C ARG A 170 -12.28 39.63 -26.09
N LYS A 171 -12.20 40.54 -25.10
CA LYS A 171 -12.85 41.86 -25.14
C LYS A 171 -12.47 42.63 -26.41
N ARG A 172 -11.18 42.65 -26.77
CA ARG A 172 -10.69 43.26 -28.02
C ARG A 172 -11.27 42.61 -29.28
N LYS A 173 -11.32 41.27 -29.32
CA LYS A 173 -11.89 40.54 -30.46
C LYS A 173 -13.39 40.82 -30.64
N TYR A 174 -14.16 40.82 -29.55
CA TYR A 174 -15.59 41.11 -29.60
C TYR A 174 -15.87 42.57 -29.96
N ALA A 175 -15.08 43.51 -29.44
CA ALA A 175 -15.17 44.92 -29.82
C ALA A 175 -14.94 45.13 -31.32
N ALA A 176 -13.96 44.43 -31.91
CA ALA A 176 -13.72 44.47 -33.35
C ALA A 176 -14.88 43.88 -34.18
N LEU A 177 -15.67 42.98 -33.61
CA LEU A 177 -16.88 42.41 -34.21
C LEU A 177 -18.14 43.25 -33.93
N GLY A 178 -18.00 44.39 -33.24
CA GLY A 178 -19.13 45.25 -32.86
C GLY A 178 -19.97 44.69 -31.70
N LEU A 179 -19.47 43.68 -30.98
CA LEU A 179 -20.18 43.04 -29.87
C LEU A 179 -19.71 43.59 -28.52
N ASN A 180 -20.64 44.07 -27.70
CA ASN A 180 -20.34 44.51 -26.35
C ASN A 180 -20.24 43.29 -25.41
N TYR A 181 -19.02 42.98 -24.95
CA TYR A 181 -18.74 41.86 -24.05
C TYR A 181 -18.14 42.38 -22.75
N ASP A 182 -18.93 42.40 -21.68
CA ASP A 182 -18.47 42.72 -20.34
C ASP A 182 -18.57 41.53 -19.39
N PHE A 183 -17.41 41.05 -18.96
CA PHE A 183 -17.27 39.99 -17.97
C PHE A 183 -16.12 40.35 -17.04
N SER A 184 -16.44 40.69 -15.78
CA SER A 184 -15.51 41.13 -14.74
C SER A 184 -15.03 39.98 -13.82
N GLY A 185 -15.65 38.81 -13.88
CA GLY A 185 -15.41 37.73 -12.89
C GLY A 185 -13.97 37.21 -12.83
N TYR A 186 -13.17 37.37 -13.88
CA TYR A 186 -11.74 36.99 -13.83
C TYR A 186 -10.88 38.00 -13.07
N ASP A 187 -11.24 39.29 -13.10
CA ASP A 187 -10.52 40.34 -12.36
C ASP A 187 -10.72 40.16 -10.86
N ASP A 188 -11.94 39.81 -10.44
CA ASP A 188 -12.25 39.53 -9.03
C ASP A 188 -11.57 38.24 -8.54
N MET A 189 -11.50 37.21 -9.38
CA MET A 189 -10.69 36.02 -9.08
C MET A 189 -9.21 36.36 -8.89
N ALA A 190 -8.65 37.26 -9.71
CA ALA A 190 -7.26 37.68 -9.58
C ALA A 190 -7.01 38.50 -8.31
N LYS A 191 -7.94 39.38 -7.93
CA LYS A 191 -7.89 40.12 -6.65
C LYS A 191 -7.93 39.17 -5.47
N LYS A 192 -8.86 38.20 -5.47
CA LYS A 192 -8.97 37.18 -4.40
C LYS A 192 -7.71 36.33 -4.29
N ALA A 193 -7.16 35.89 -5.42
CA ALA A 193 -5.93 35.11 -5.45
C ALA A 193 -4.70 35.91 -4.97
N LYS A 194 -4.64 37.22 -5.27
CA LYS A 194 -3.61 38.14 -4.74
C LYS A 194 -3.68 38.25 -3.22
N LEU A 195 -4.86 38.47 -2.66
CA LEU A 195 -5.08 38.54 -1.21
C LEU A 195 -4.66 37.23 -0.52
N GLN A 196 -5.04 36.09 -1.08
CA GLN A 196 -4.67 34.77 -0.54
C GLN A 196 -3.15 34.48 -0.63
N ALA A 197 -2.48 34.95 -1.68
CA ALA A 197 -1.03 34.82 -1.79
C ALA A 197 -0.28 35.72 -0.79
N ALA A 198 -0.82 36.92 -0.54
CA ALA A 198 -0.25 37.88 0.42
C ALA A 198 -0.42 37.45 1.89
N SER A 199 -1.44 36.66 2.23
CA SER A 199 -1.71 36.20 3.59
C SER A 199 -0.88 34.98 4.04
N ILE A 200 -0.08 34.39 3.14
CA ILE A 200 0.74 33.19 3.41
C ILE A 200 2.21 33.57 3.67
N VAL A 201 2.58 34.81 3.37
CA VAL A 201 3.87 35.43 3.73
C VAL A 201 3.73 36.12 5.08
#